data_AF-A0A0Q0I070-F1
#
_entry.id   AF-A0A0Q0I070-F1
#
_cell.length_a   1.000
_cell.length_b   1.000
_cell.length_c   1.000
_cell.angle_alpha   90.00
_cell.angle_beta   90.00
_cell.angle_gamma   90.00
#
_symmetry.space_group_name_H-M   'P 1'
#
loop_
_entity.id
_entity.type
_entity.pdbx_description
1 polymer ?
#
loop_
_entity_poly.entity_id
_entity_poly.type
_entity_poly.pdbx_seq_one_letter_code
_entity_poly.pdbx_strand_id
1 'polypeptide(L)'
;MSYTYEDLILGCQYPIVGINKNSKKWELIGTCVLINVCGRYFLVTAAHVANERHNVRDKLLWLWNHADGVKTTINEDIVCIPCKDVKHHADVAIIEIRISEYPNLNQKQAINLEYVAKSLDVIEDSLGFIVTGYPSSKNKHAGDVTKKPKMSVITTKGGESKGYPTTIELDYYNEMLAEKGMALPKPQGMSGGGVWKITDKDRSLKLVALSVACIAREKKVVAVKISLVLSLIKFYFPGTVLDSMDLPIKVKGDDLFIKVFVPV
;
A
#
# COMPACT_ATOMS: atom_id res chain seq x y z
N MET A 1 25.95 -2.28 -7.30
CA MET A 1 24.91 -3.27 -7.70
C MET A 1 23.68 -2.48 -8.14
N SER A 2 23.19 -2.70 -9.35
CA SER A 2 21.91 -2.14 -9.80
C SER A 2 20.79 -3.08 -9.36
N TYR A 3 19.81 -2.57 -8.61
CA TYR A 3 18.61 -3.33 -8.26
C TYR A 3 17.66 -3.38 -9.45
N THR A 4 16.98 -4.51 -9.64
CA THR A 4 15.86 -4.59 -10.59
C THR A 4 14.62 -3.89 -10.00
N TYR A 5 13.61 -3.57 -10.83
CA TYR A 5 12.33 -3.09 -10.31
C TYR A 5 11.69 -4.09 -9.36
N GLU A 6 11.81 -5.38 -9.66
CA GLU A 6 11.25 -6.45 -8.84
C GLU A 6 11.92 -6.46 -7.46
N ASP A 7 13.24 -6.30 -7.37
CA ASP A 7 13.95 -6.22 -6.09
C ASP A 7 13.44 -5.05 -5.23
N LEU A 8 13.24 -3.88 -5.85
CA LEU A 8 12.72 -2.69 -5.16
C LEU A 8 11.27 -2.90 -4.68
N ILE A 9 10.41 -3.41 -5.56
CA ILE A 9 8.99 -3.63 -5.30
C ILE A 9 8.79 -4.69 -4.21
N LEU A 10 9.48 -5.83 -4.32
CA LEU A 10 9.39 -6.93 -3.36
C LEU A 10 9.97 -6.53 -2.01
N GLY A 11 11.09 -5.80 -2.03
CA GLY A 11 11.82 -5.43 -0.83
C GLY A 11 11.01 -4.55 0.12
N CYS A 12 10.10 -3.72 -0.38
CA CYS A 12 9.40 -2.70 0.42
C CYS A 12 7.95 -2.99 0.77
N GLN A 13 7.45 -4.18 0.48
CA GLN A 13 6.06 -4.52 0.75
C GLN A 13 5.93 -5.74 1.64
N TYR A 14 4.88 -5.69 2.46
CA TYR A 14 4.67 -6.68 3.50
C TYR A 14 3.19 -7.03 3.62
N PRO A 15 2.85 -8.32 3.70
CA PRO A 15 1.52 -8.75 4.07
C PRO A 15 1.19 -8.39 5.52
N ILE A 16 -0.03 -7.89 5.72
CA ILE A 16 -0.65 -7.73 7.03
C ILE A 16 -1.54 -8.95 7.28
N VAL A 17 -1.30 -9.65 8.37
CA VAL A 17 -2.04 -10.83 8.78
C VAL A 17 -2.65 -10.64 10.17
N GLY A 18 -3.63 -11.46 10.51
CA GLY A 18 -4.18 -11.54 11.86
C GLY A 18 -4.87 -12.86 12.10
N ILE A 19 -5.17 -13.15 13.36
CA ILE A 19 -5.89 -14.36 13.74
C ILE A 19 -7.37 -14.04 13.75
N ASN A 20 -8.16 -14.60 12.85
CA ASN A 20 -9.59 -14.36 12.81
C ASN A 20 -10.26 -14.74 14.14
N LYS A 21 -11.06 -13.83 14.71
CA LYS A 21 -11.61 -14.02 16.07
C LYS A 21 -12.58 -15.21 16.16
N ASN A 22 -13.22 -15.57 15.04
CA ASN A 22 -14.19 -16.66 14.96
C ASN A 22 -13.50 -17.98 14.58
N SER A 23 -12.76 -18.01 13.46
CA SER A 23 -12.15 -19.25 12.94
C SER A 23 -10.90 -19.67 13.72
N LYS A 24 -10.30 -18.74 14.50
CA LYS A 24 -9.01 -18.90 15.20
C LYS A 24 -7.84 -19.24 14.28
N LYS A 25 -7.98 -19.03 12.97
CA LYS A 25 -6.94 -19.26 11.97
C LYS A 25 -6.25 -17.95 11.60
N TRP A 26 -4.97 -18.06 11.26
CA TRP A 26 -4.24 -16.98 10.61
C TRP A 26 -4.84 -16.70 9.22
N GLU A 27 -5.13 -15.43 8.97
CA GLU A 27 -5.69 -14.95 7.71
C GLU A 27 -4.86 -13.78 7.21
N LEU A 28 -4.67 -13.75 5.89
CA LEU A 28 -4.12 -12.57 5.21
C LEU A 28 -5.21 -11.53 5.05
N ILE A 29 -4.96 -10.34 5.60
CA ILE A 29 -5.90 -9.23 5.67
C ILE A 29 -5.66 -8.28 4.51
N GLY A 30 -4.40 -7.90 4.29
CA GLY A 30 -4.01 -6.92 3.28
C GLY A 30 -2.51 -6.88 3.06
N THR A 31 -2.07 -5.85 2.37
CA THR A 31 -0.67 -5.54 2.07
C THR A 31 -0.37 -4.12 2.57
N CYS A 32 0.88 -3.85 2.91
CA CYS A 32 1.36 -2.50 3.16
C CYS A 32 2.69 -2.25 2.45
N VAL A 33 3.02 -0.97 2.30
CA VAL A 33 4.31 -0.50 1.78
C VAL A 33 5.07 0.17 2.91
N LEU A 34 6.36 -0.15 3.07
CA LEU A 34 7.25 0.50 4.01
C LEU A 34 7.96 1.67 3.33
N ILE A 35 7.71 2.89 3.80
CA ILE A 35 8.28 4.13 3.25
C ILE A 35 9.27 4.74 4.25
N ASN A 36 10.41 5.19 3.75
CA ASN A 36 11.39 5.98 4.50
C ASN A 36 11.27 7.46 4.14
N VAL A 37 10.98 8.28 5.16
CA VAL A 37 10.95 9.74 5.10
C VAL A 37 12.09 10.27 5.99
N CYS A 38 13.27 10.42 5.41
CA CYS A 38 14.47 10.97 6.08
C CYS A 38 14.81 10.30 7.42
N GLY A 39 14.79 8.96 7.46
CA GLY A 39 15.15 8.17 8.63
C GLY A 39 13.98 7.80 9.53
N ARG A 40 12.76 8.29 9.22
CA ARG A 40 11.50 7.86 9.86
C ARG A 40 10.79 6.88 8.94
N TYR A 41 10.24 5.82 9.52
CA TYR A 41 9.71 4.67 8.79
C TYR A 41 8.20 4.56 8.99
N PHE A 42 7.48 4.44 7.87
CA PHE A 42 6.02 4.41 7.87
C PHE A 42 5.53 3.19 7.11
N LEU A 43 4.70 2.37 7.76
CA LEU A 43 3.87 1.39 7.06
C LEU A 43 2.62 2.11 6.57
N VAL A 44 2.39 2.07 5.27
CA VAL A 44 1.20 2.67 4.65
C VAL A 44 0.36 1.59 3.98
N THR A 45 -0.95 1.65 4.19
CA THR A 45 -1.91 0.65 3.70
C THR A 45 -3.29 1.29 3.50
N ALA A 46 -4.30 0.49 3.15
CA ALA A 46 -5.68 0.95 3.09
C ALA A 46 -6.29 1.03 4.50
N ALA A 47 -7.16 2.01 4.74
CA ALA A 47 -7.84 2.15 6.03
C ALA A 47 -8.71 0.94 6.36
N HIS A 48 -9.45 0.41 5.38
CA HIS A 48 -10.27 -0.79 5.62
C HIS A 48 -9.43 -2.01 6.03
N VAL A 49 -8.20 -2.16 5.52
CA VAL A 49 -7.26 -3.22 5.95
C VAL A 49 -6.90 -3.03 7.41
N ALA A 50 -6.55 -1.82 7.83
CA ALA A 50 -6.23 -1.56 9.23
C ALA A 50 -7.44 -1.72 10.16
N ASN A 51 -8.65 -1.41 9.69
CA ASN A 51 -9.89 -1.55 10.46
C ASN A 51 -10.34 -3.00 10.64
N GLU A 52 -9.77 -3.95 9.89
CA GLU A 52 -9.95 -5.39 10.16
C GLU A 52 -9.40 -5.82 11.52
N ARG A 53 -8.62 -4.96 12.21
CA ARG A 53 -8.28 -5.14 13.64
C ARG A 53 -9.52 -5.44 14.50
N HIS A 54 -10.69 -4.93 14.15
CA HIS A 54 -11.94 -5.20 14.89
C HIS A 54 -12.52 -6.62 14.67
N ASN A 55 -12.04 -7.34 13.66
CA ASN A 55 -12.47 -8.70 13.30
C ASN A 55 -11.45 -9.78 13.67
N VAL A 56 -10.24 -9.39 14.09
CA VAL A 56 -9.19 -10.32 14.53
C VAL A 56 -9.10 -10.39 16.05
N ARG A 57 -8.51 -11.48 16.53
CA ARG A 57 -8.30 -11.79 17.93
C ARG A 57 -7.43 -10.70 18.57
N ASP A 58 -7.85 -10.25 19.76
CA ASP A 58 -7.14 -9.27 20.59
C ASP A 58 -6.90 -7.91 19.90
N LYS A 59 -7.57 -7.67 18.76
CA LYS A 59 -7.36 -6.54 17.86
C LYS A 59 -5.92 -6.38 17.35
N LEU A 60 -5.15 -7.47 17.33
CA LEU A 60 -3.75 -7.45 16.93
C LEU A 60 -3.57 -7.77 15.44
N LEU A 61 -2.92 -6.83 14.75
CA LEU A 61 -2.40 -7.02 13.41
C LEU A 61 -0.91 -7.36 13.48
N TRP A 62 -0.47 -8.17 12.53
CA TRP A 62 0.92 -8.62 12.44
C TRP A 62 1.46 -8.35 11.05
N LEU A 63 2.69 -7.89 11.01
CA LEU A 63 3.47 -7.79 9.78
C LEU A 63 4.12 -9.15 9.52
N TRP A 64 3.84 -9.75 8.37
CA TRP A 64 4.42 -11.04 7.99
C TRP A 64 5.59 -10.84 7.02
N ASN A 65 6.81 -11.10 7.47
CA ASN A 65 7.99 -10.80 6.68
C ASN A 65 8.16 -11.75 5.48
N HIS A 66 8.39 -11.19 4.31
CA HIS A 66 8.61 -11.95 3.07
C HIS A 66 9.97 -12.67 3.02
N ALA A 67 10.98 -12.18 3.74
CA ALA A 67 12.34 -12.70 3.69
C ALA A 67 12.49 -14.02 4.47
N ASP A 68 11.88 -14.12 5.65
CA ASP A 68 12.06 -15.23 6.60
C ASP A 68 10.75 -15.89 7.06
N GLY A 69 9.59 -15.29 6.78
CA GLY A 69 8.28 -15.79 7.20
C GLY A 69 7.89 -15.45 8.65
N VAL A 70 8.74 -14.73 9.39
CA VAL A 70 8.47 -14.33 10.78
C VAL A 70 7.38 -13.27 10.83
N LYS A 71 6.58 -13.28 11.90
CA LYS A 71 5.50 -12.33 12.14
C LYS A 71 5.85 -11.44 13.32
N THR A 72 5.72 -10.14 13.15
CA THR A 72 5.95 -9.15 14.21
C THR A 72 4.67 -8.36 14.44
N THR A 73 4.26 -8.18 15.69
CA THR A 73 3.06 -7.42 16.02
C THR A 73 3.23 -5.97 15.60
N ILE A 74 2.14 -5.34 15.16
CA ILE A 74 2.06 -3.89 15.03
C ILE A 74 1.45 -3.37 16.34
N ASN A 75 2.24 -2.65 17.13
CA ASN A 75 1.84 -2.16 18.45
C ASN A 75 1.57 -0.65 18.48
N GLU A 76 1.99 0.04 17.43
CA GLU A 76 1.91 1.47 17.27
C GLU A 76 0.48 1.93 16.95
N ASP A 77 0.25 3.21 17.18
CA ASP A 77 -1.02 3.84 16.84
C ASP A 77 -1.22 3.87 15.33
N ILE A 78 -2.46 3.64 14.91
CA ILE A 78 -2.87 3.61 13.52
C ILE A 78 -3.66 4.87 13.21
N VAL A 79 -3.10 5.73 12.35
CA VAL A 79 -3.79 6.89 11.81
C VAL A 79 -4.62 6.45 10.60
N CYS A 80 -5.95 6.40 10.75
CA CYS A 80 -6.87 6.08 9.67
C CYS A 80 -8.30 6.55 10.00
N ILE A 81 -9.18 6.60 8.98
CA ILE A 81 -10.63 6.77 9.21
C ILE A 81 -11.16 5.47 9.85
N PRO A 82 -11.72 5.50 11.08
CA PRO A 82 -12.03 4.29 11.85
C PRO A 82 -13.41 3.71 11.51
N CYS A 83 -13.70 3.50 10.22
CA CYS A 83 -14.96 2.88 9.77
C CYS A 83 -14.71 1.77 8.74
N LYS A 84 -15.64 0.81 8.60
CA LYS A 84 -15.50 -0.27 7.61
C LYS A 84 -15.75 0.20 6.18
N ASP A 85 -16.71 1.11 6.01
CA ASP A 85 -17.14 1.61 4.70
C ASP A 85 -16.39 2.88 4.31
N VAL A 86 -15.05 2.85 4.39
CA VAL A 86 -14.22 3.99 4.01
C VAL A 86 -14.39 4.26 2.52
N LYS A 87 -14.62 5.53 2.16
CA LYS A 87 -14.70 5.92 0.75
C LYS A 87 -13.33 5.74 0.10
N HIS A 88 -13.30 5.15 -1.09
CA HIS A 88 -12.05 4.82 -1.79
C HIS A 88 -11.08 6.01 -1.88
N HIS A 89 -11.58 7.23 -2.10
CA HIS A 89 -10.75 8.43 -2.25
C HIS A 89 -10.03 8.92 -0.98
N ALA A 90 -10.32 8.32 0.18
CA ALA A 90 -9.71 8.62 1.47
C ALA A 90 -9.28 7.35 2.22
N ASP A 91 -9.22 6.21 1.54
CA ASP A 91 -8.98 4.89 2.14
C ASP A 91 -7.48 4.65 2.40
N VAL A 92 -6.95 5.34 3.41
CA VAL A 92 -5.53 5.33 3.78
C VAL A 92 -5.37 5.10 5.29
N ALA A 93 -4.43 4.24 5.64
CA ALA A 93 -3.90 4.09 6.99
C ALA A 93 -2.38 4.29 6.99
N ILE A 94 -1.89 4.96 8.03
CA ILE A 94 -0.47 5.24 8.25
C ILE A 94 -0.11 4.80 9.66
N ILE A 95 1.02 4.11 9.78
CA ILE A 95 1.57 3.64 11.04
C ILE A 95 3.05 4.02 11.04
N GLU A 96 3.45 4.93 11.91
CA GLU A 96 4.87 5.19 12.13
C GLU A 96 5.46 4.06 12.97
N ILE A 97 6.56 3.47 12.51
CA ILE A 97 7.22 2.37 13.21
C ILE A 97 8.66 2.74 13.57
N ARG A 98 9.14 2.16 14.66
CA ARG A 98 10.57 2.17 14.99
C ARG A 98 11.19 0.90 14.43
N ILE A 99 11.88 1.01 13.29
CA ILE A 99 12.40 -0.17 12.60
C ILE A 99 13.31 -1.07 13.47
N SER A 100 13.99 -0.51 14.47
CA SER A 100 14.81 -1.26 15.44
C SER A 100 14.00 -2.21 16.33
N GLU A 101 12.69 -1.95 16.51
CA GLU A 101 11.77 -2.80 17.27
C GLU A 101 11.20 -3.94 16.39
N TYR A 102 11.52 -3.93 15.08
CA TYR A 102 11.16 -4.96 14.12
C TYR A 102 12.40 -5.75 13.70
N PRO A 103 12.73 -6.87 14.39
CA PRO A 103 14.03 -7.55 14.24
C PRO A 103 14.33 -8.06 12.83
N ASN A 104 13.29 -8.24 12.00
CA ASN A 104 13.42 -8.79 10.67
C ASN A 104 13.22 -7.73 9.56
N LEU A 105 12.95 -6.48 9.93
CA LEU A 105 12.95 -5.37 8.99
C LEU A 105 14.32 -4.72 8.92
N ASN A 106 14.79 -4.48 7.72
CA ASN A 106 16.02 -3.75 7.44
C ASN A 106 15.68 -2.38 6.84
N GLN A 107 16.44 -1.34 7.19
CA GLN A 107 16.30 0.00 6.62
C GLN A 107 16.37 0.01 5.08
N LYS A 108 17.13 -0.92 4.48
CA LYS A 108 17.24 -1.07 3.02
C LYS A 108 15.96 -1.62 2.36
N GLN A 109 15.02 -2.13 3.15
CA GLN A 109 13.72 -2.60 2.70
C GLN A 109 12.67 -1.49 2.73
N ALA A 110 13.00 -0.26 3.10
CA ALA A 110 12.07 0.86 2.97
C ALA A 110 12.27 1.57 1.62
N ILE A 111 11.18 1.95 0.96
CA ILE A 111 11.25 2.76 -0.25
C ILE A 111 11.55 4.22 0.12
N ASN A 112 12.62 4.78 -0.44
CA ASN A 112 12.98 6.18 -0.21
C ASN A 112 12.06 7.13 -0.98
N LEU A 113 11.88 8.35 -0.46
CA LEU A 113 11.10 9.42 -1.10
C LEU A 113 11.51 9.76 -2.54
N GLU A 114 12.72 9.44 -2.97
CA GLU A 114 13.14 9.62 -4.36
C GLU A 114 12.34 8.73 -5.32
N TYR A 115 11.94 7.54 -4.88
CA TYR A 115 11.12 6.60 -5.64
C TYR A 115 9.61 6.78 -5.41
N VAL A 116 9.21 7.81 -4.67
CA VAL A 116 7.79 8.11 -4.41
C VAL A 116 7.36 9.35 -5.20
N ALA A 117 6.26 9.22 -5.95
CA ALA A 117 5.70 10.32 -6.71
C ALA A 117 5.15 11.41 -5.78
N LYS A 118 5.41 12.67 -6.13
CA LYS A 118 4.98 13.84 -5.36
C LYS A 118 3.86 14.62 -6.06
N SER A 119 3.69 14.42 -7.36
CA SER A 119 2.66 15.05 -8.19
C SER A 119 1.29 14.38 -8.02
N LEU A 120 0.23 15.13 -8.31
CA LEU A 120 -1.11 14.58 -8.53
C LEU A 120 -1.26 13.95 -9.91
N ASP A 121 -0.63 14.52 -10.93
CA ASP A 121 -0.61 13.89 -12.25
C ASP A 121 0.38 12.74 -12.23
N VAL A 122 -0.18 11.54 -12.28
CA VAL A 122 0.56 10.29 -12.33
C VAL A 122 0.28 9.53 -13.62
N ILE A 123 -0.58 10.04 -14.51
CA ILE A 123 -0.95 9.39 -15.76
C ILE A 123 -0.02 9.85 -16.89
N GLU A 124 0.33 11.12 -16.92
CA GLU A 124 1.26 11.66 -17.92
C GLU A 124 2.62 10.93 -17.87
N ASP A 125 3.21 10.78 -19.06
CA ASP A 125 4.49 10.09 -19.30
C ASP A 125 4.54 8.64 -18.77
N SER A 126 3.41 7.95 -18.66
CA SER A 126 3.36 6.54 -18.23
C SER A 126 3.53 5.58 -19.41
N LEU A 127 4.47 4.65 -19.30
CA LEU A 127 4.51 3.46 -20.17
C LEU A 127 3.49 2.41 -19.76
N GLY A 128 3.11 2.45 -18.49
CA GLY A 128 2.34 1.40 -17.85
C GLY A 128 2.52 1.46 -16.34
N PHE A 129 1.63 0.73 -15.69
CA PHE A 129 1.57 0.62 -14.25
C PHE A 129 1.85 -0.82 -13.83
N ILE A 130 2.29 -0.99 -12.59
CA ILE A 130 2.44 -2.30 -11.96
C ILE A 130 1.61 -2.28 -10.67
N VAL A 131 0.60 -3.14 -10.59
CA VAL A 131 -0.18 -3.36 -9.37
C VAL A 131 0.42 -4.55 -8.63
N THR A 132 0.68 -4.36 -7.35
CA THR A 132 1.38 -5.34 -6.52
C THR A 132 0.67 -5.58 -5.21
N GLY A 133 0.80 -6.78 -4.66
CA GLY A 133 0.21 -7.14 -3.38
C GLY A 133 0.21 -8.63 -3.13
N TYR A 134 -0.18 -9.04 -1.94
CA TYR A 134 -0.23 -10.44 -1.53
C TYR A 134 -1.67 -10.95 -1.62
N PRO A 135 -2.05 -11.76 -2.63
CA PRO A 135 -3.41 -12.27 -2.70
C PRO A 135 -3.62 -13.41 -1.68
N SER A 136 -4.75 -13.41 -0.98
CA SER A 136 -5.10 -14.45 0.00
C SER A 136 -5.18 -15.83 -0.66
N SER A 137 -5.50 -15.92 -1.96
CA SER A 137 -5.53 -17.18 -2.69
C SER A 137 -4.17 -17.89 -2.78
N LYS A 138 -3.06 -17.14 -2.82
CA LYS A 138 -1.69 -17.68 -2.83
C LYS A 138 -1.09 -17.83 -1.43
N ASN A 139 -1.75 -17.28 -0.42
CA ASN A 139 -1.22 -17.08 0.94
C ASN A 139 -2.13 -17.69 2.02
N LYS A 140 -2.88 -18.75 1.68
CA LYS A 140 -3.77 -19.47 2.62
C LYS A 140 -3.04 -20.11 3.80
N HIS A 141 -1.73 -20.27 3.68
CA HIS A 141 -0.85 -20.89 4.68
C HIS A 141 -0.22 -19.87 5.62
N ALA A 142 -0.88 -18.74 5.88
CA ALA A 142 -0.34 -17.71 6.79
C ALA A 142 0.05 -18.27 8.17
N GLY A 143 -0.60 -19.34 8.63
CA GLY A 143 -0.25 -20.02 9.88
C GLY A 143 0.97 -20.94 9.84
N ASP A 144 1.48 -21.28 8.65
CA ASP A 144 2.67 -22.11 8.49
C ASP A 144 3.93 -21.21 8.51
N VAL A 145 4.72 -21.34 9.57
CA VAL A 145 5.95 -20.54 9.78
C VAL A 145 7.07 -20.87 8.80
N THR A 146 6.99 -22.01 8.09
CA THR A 146 8.00 -22.41 7.09
C THR A 146 7.75 -21.81 5.71
N LYS A 147 6.56 -21.24 5.49
CA LYS A 147 6.15 -20.68 4.20
C LYS A 147 6.42 -19.18 4.18
N LYS A 148 7.01 -18.72 3.08
CA LYS A 148 7.14 -17.30 2.78
C LYS A 148 5.89 -16.82 2.02
N PRO A 149 5.44 -15.58 2.26
CA PRO A 149 4.34 -15.01 1.51
C PRO A 149 4.72 -14.81 0.03
N LYS A 150 3.75 -15.00 -0.86
CA LYS A 150 3.91 -14.85 -2.31
C LYS A 150 3.20 -13.60 -2.80
N MET A 151 3.96 -12.64 -3.33
CA MET A 151 3.40 -11.46 -3.98
C MET A 151 2.89 -11.80 -5.38
N SER A 152 1.92 -11.04 -5.86
CA SER A 152 1.59 -10.97 -7.28
C SER A 152 1.98 -9.62 -7.85
N VAL A 153 2.50 -9.63 -9.07
CA VAL A 153 2.92 -8.46 -9.83
C VAL A 153 2.12 -8.47 -11.12
N ILE A 154 1.40 -7.37 -11.39
CA ILE A 154 0.46 -7.28 -12.51
C ILE A 154 0.76 -5.99 -13.28
N THR A 155 1.22 -6.13 -14.51
CA THR A 155 1.48 -4.98 -15.40
C THR A 155 0.19 -4.58 -16.09
N THR A 156 -0.18 -3.31 -16.04
CA THR A 156 -1.47 -2.85 -16.53
C THR A 156 -1.42 -1.41 -17.05
N LYS A 157 -2.55 -0.94 -17.58
CA LYS A 157 -2.80 0.46 -17.93
C LYS A 157 -3.80 1.06 -16.95
N GLY A 158 -3.86 2.39 -16.94
CA GLY A 158 -4.78 3.11 -16.06
C GLY A 158 -4.99 4.54 -16.49
N GLY A 159 -5.91 5.19 -15.80
CA GLY A 159 -6.26 6.59 -16.00
C GLY A 159 -6.78 7.22 -14.71
N GLU A 160 -7.05 8.51 -14.78
CA GLU A 160 -7.66 9.25 -13.68
C GLU A 160 -9.07 8.74 -13.38
N SER A 161 -9.42 8.67 -12.09
CA SER A 161 -10.79 8.37 -11.69
C SER A 161 -11.71 9.56 -11.97
N LYS A 162 -12.93 9.28 -12.43
CA LYS A 162 -13.93 10.34 -12.62
C LYS A 162 -14.39 10.88 -11.27
N GLY A 163 -14.22 12.19 -11.06
CA GLY A 163 -14.78 12.92 -9.91
C GLY A 163 -13.97 12.85 -8.61
N TYR A 164 -12.85 12.13 -8.58
CA TYR A 164 -11.99 12.04 -7.40
C TYR A 164 -10.51 12.21 -7.78
N PRO A 165 -9.92 13.41 -7.62
CA PRO A 165 -8.55 13.68 -8.06
C PRO A 165 -7.47 12.94 -7.26
N THR A 166 -7.84 12.35 -6.11
CA THR A 166 -6.95 11.55 -5.26
C THR A 166 -6.92 10.07 -5.64
N THR A 167 -7.65 9.64 -6.67
CA THR A 167 -7.68 8.23 -7.08
C THR A 167 -7.37 8.04 -8.56
N ILE A 168 -6.86 6.86 -8.87
CA ILE A 168 -6.70 6.36 -10.23
C ILE A 168 -7.41 5.03 -10.38
N GLU A 169 -7.78 4.71 -11.62
CA GLU A 169 -8.37 3.44 -12.00
C GLU A 169 -7.41 2.69 -12.92
N LEU A 170 -7.22 1.40 -12.64
CA LEU A 170 -6.28 0.53 -13.33
C LEU A 170 -7.01 -0.69 -13.84
N ASP A 171 -6.69 -1.11 -15.05
CA ASP A 171 -7.29 -2.29 -15.66
C ASP A 171 -6.88 -3.58 -14.91
N TYR A 172 -7.81 -4.53 -14.79
CA TYR A 172 -7.61 -5.79 -14.06
C TYR A 172 -8.28 -6.97 -14.77
N TYR A 173 -7.63 -7.46 -15.84
CA TYR A 173 -8.07 -8.62 -16.62
C TYR A 173 -6.92 -9.54 -17.07
N ASN A 174 -7.22 -10.82 -17.34
CA ASN A 174 -6.20 -11.90 -17.46
C ASN A 174 -5.11 -11.66 -18.51
N GLU A 175 -5.39 -10.89 -19.55
CA GLU A 175 -4.44 -10.55 -20.62
C GLU A 175 -3.25 -9.70 -20.13
N MET A 176 -3.33 -9.21 -18.89
CA MET A 176 -2.30 -8.40 -18.23
C MET A 176 -1.24 -9.22 -17.49
N LEU A 177 -1.35 -10.56 -17.50
CA LEU A 177 -0.34 -11.44 -16.92
C LEU A 177 0.78 -11.71 -17.92
N ALA A 178 2.03 -11.64 -17.46
CA ALA A 178 3.20 -11.95 -18.27
C ALA A 178 3.19 -13.40 -18.80
N GLU A 179 2.59 -14.33 -18.05
CA GLU A 179 2.49 -15.74 -18.42
C GLU A 179 1.11 -16.06 -19.02
N LYS A 180 1.10 -16.48 -20.29
CA LYS A 180 -0.11 -16.96 -20.97
C LYS A 180 -0.68 -18.20 -20.25
N GLY A 181 -2.00 -18.20 -20.02
CA GLY A 181 -2.71 -19.31 -19.38
C GLY A 181 -2.84 -19.19 -17.86
N MET A 182 -2.19 -18.21 -17.23
CA MET A 182 -2.45 -17.88 -15.84
C MET A 182 -3.78 -17.14 -15.67
N ALA A 183 -4.46 -17.39 -14.54
CA ALA A 183 -5.61 -16.60 -14.11
C ALA A 183 -5.14 -15.50 -13.16
N LEU A 184 -5.74 -14.31 -13.28
CA LEU A 184 -5.49 -13.23 -12.32
C LEU A 184 -5.79 -13.73 -10.90
N PRO A 185 -4.93 -13.41 -9.93
CA PRO A 185 -5.22 -13.73 -8.55
C PRO A 185 -6.50 -13.02 -8.14
N LYS A 186 -7.27 -13.67 -7.26
CA LYS A 186 -8.37 -12.96 -6.64
C LYS A 186 -7.81 -11.79 -5.80
N PRO A 187 -8.42 -10.60 -5.85
CA PRO A 187 -7.83 -9.38 -5.32
C PRO A 187 -7.81 -9.31 -3.79
N GLN A 188 -8.51 -10.20 -3.09
CA GLN A 188 -8.51 -10.23 -1.62
C GLN A 188 -7.07 -10.35 -1.09
N GLY A 189 -6.72 -9.54 -0.09
CA GLY A 189 -5.37 -9.46 0.49
C GLY A 189 -4.42 -8.49 -0.22
N MET A 190 -4.73 -8.05 -1.45
CA MET A 190 -3.85 -7.13 -2.19
C MET A 190 -4.03 -5.66 -1.80
N SER A 191 -5.18 -5.30 -1.19
CA SER A 191 -5.44 -3.94 -0.71
C SER A 191 -4.33 -3.40 0.19
N GLY A 192 -3.99 -2.14 0.00
CA GLY A 192 -2.83 -1.44 0.56
C GLY A 192 -1.51 -1.72 -0.14
N GLY A 193 -1.48 -2.62 -1.13
CA GLY A 193 -0.31 -2.89 -1.95
C GLY A 193 0.00 -1.77 -2.94
N GLY A 194 1.27 -1.62 -3.30
CA GLY A 194 1.76 -0.53 -4.13
C GLY A 194 1.29 -0.60 -5.57
N VAL A 195 0.98 0.57 -6.12
CA VAL A 195 0.85 0.80 -7.56
C VAL A 195 2.04 1.63 -8.01
N TRP A 196 2.77 1.09 -8.97
CA TRP A 196 4.02 1.65 -9.46
C TRP A 196 3.84 2.13 -10.90
N LYS A 197 4.50 3.22 -11.26
CA LYS A 197 4.58 3.75 -12.62
C LYS A 197 5.98 3.55 -13.16
N ILE A 198 6.09 3.14 -14.41
CA ILE A 198 7.33 3.24 -15.18
C ILE A 198 7.19 4.44 -16.11
N THR A 199 8.06 5.43 -15.95
CA THR A 199 8.06 6.64 -16.79
C THR A 199 8.62 6.36 -18.18
N ASP A 200 8.03 6.96 -19.23
CA ASP A 200 8.51 6.78 -20.61
C ASP A 200 9.89 7.42 -20.83
N LYS A 201 10.04 8.63 -20.31
CA LYS A 201 11.21 9.49 -20.53
C LYS A 201 12.54 8.86 -20.12
N ASP A 202 12.59 8.24 -18.94
CA ASP A 202 13.84 7.75 -18.32
C ASP A 202 13.72 6.34 -17.75
N ARG A 203 12.58 5.66 -17.95
CA ARG A 203 12.30 4.34 -17.38
C ARG A 203 12.55 4.33 -15.87
N SER A 204 12.20 5.41 -15.16
CA SER A 204 12.25 5.43 -13.71
C SER A 204 11.02 4.74 -13.13
N LEU A 205 11.20 4.00 -12.04
CA LEU A 205 10.10 3.41 -11.28
C LEU A 205 9.69 4.36 -10.15
N LYS A 206 8.40 4.68 -10.06
CA LYS A 206 7.83 5.47 -8.96
C LYS A 206 6.63 4.79 -8.32
N LEU A 207 6.57 4.73 -7.00
CA LEU A 207 5.32 4.46 -6.28
C LEU A 207 4.38 5.65 -6.50
N VAL A 208 3.20 5.40 -7.05
CA VAL A 208 2.23 6.46 -7.41
C VAL A 208 0.93 6.36 -6.62
N ALA A 209 0.55 5.16 -6.16
CA ALA A 209 -0.68 4.95 -5.42
C ALA A 209 -0.63 3.68 -4.55
N LEU A 210 -1.63 3.51 -3.68
CA LEU A 210 -1.94 2.28 -2.95
C LEU A 210 -3.25 1.71 -3.49
N SER A 211 -3.29 0.43 -3.83
CA SER A 211 -4.53 -0.24 -4.24
C SER A 211 -5.51 -0.32 -3.07
N VAL A 212 -6.79 -0.01 -3.26
CA VAL A 212 -7.77 0.01 -2.16
C VAL A 212 -9.04 -0.77 -2.46
N ALA A 213 -9.39 -0.94 -3.73
CA ALA A 213 -10.56 -1.72 -4.11
C ALA A 213 -10.39 -2.39 -5.45
N CYS A 214 -11.15 -3.45 -5.68
CA CYS A 214 -11.32 -4.06 -6.99
C CYS A 214 -12.82 -4.07 -7.33
N ILE A 215 -13.20 -3.32 -8.37
CA ILE A 215 -14.57 -3.28 -8.88
C ILE A 215 -14.70 -4.41 -9.90
N ALA A 216 -15.12 -5.59 -9.42
CA ALA A 216 -15.14 -6.83 -10.21
C ALA A 216 -15.97 -6.73 -11.50
N ARG A 217 -17.10 -6.01 -11.48
CA ARG A 217 -17.97 -5.82 -12.66
C ARG A 217 -17.28 -5.02 -13.76
N GLU A 218 -16.48 -4.03 -13.38
CA GLU A 218 -15.75 -3.16 -14.29
C GLU A 218 -14.36 -3.68 -14.61
N LYS A 219 -13.91 -4.76 -13.94
CA LYS A 219 -12.56 -5.31 -14.04
C LYS A 219 -11.50 -4.23 -13.80
N LYS A 220 -11.69 -3.43 -12.76
CA LYS A 220 -10.80 -2.33 -12.39
C LYS A 220 -10.31 -2.45 -10.96
N VAL A 221 -9.06 -2.06 -10.74
CA VAL A 221 -8.52 -1.72 -9.43
C VAL A 221 -8.61 -0.21 -9.24
N VAL A 222 -9.17 0.21 -8.11
CA VAL A 222 -9.13 1.61 -7.66
C VAL A 222 -7.96 1.76 -6.70
N ALA A 223 -7.17 2.80 -6.88
CA ALA A 223 -6.01 3.09 -6.07
C ALA A 223 -5.98 4.55 -5.62
N VAL A 224 -5.52 4.80 -4.40
CA VAL A 224 -5.35 6.13 -3.81
C VAL A 224 -3.96 6.65 -4.06
N LYS A 225 -3.84 7.84 -4.65
CA LYS A 225 -2.56 8.47 -4.97
C LYS A 225 -1.71 8.66 -3.72
N ILE A 226 -0.42 8.36 -3.86
CA ILE A 226 0.55 8.41 -2.77
C ILE A 226 0.80 9.83 -2.28
N SER A 227 0.50 10.85 -3.09
CA SER A 227 0.54 12.26 -2.69
C SER A 227 -0.43 12.57 -1.54
N LEU A 228 -1.57 11.87 -1.45
CA LEU A 228 -2.46 11.98 -0.29
C LEU A 228 -1.79 11.40 0.95
N VAL A 229 -1.15 10.24 0.83
CA VAL A 229 -0.41 9.59 1.91
C VAL A 229 0.71 10.51 2.43
N LEU A 230 1.51 11.08 1.54
CA LEU A 230 2.56 12.04 1.92
C LEU A 230 1.99 13.27 2.64
N SER A 231 0.84 13.76 2.21
CA SER A 231 0.19 14.92 2.82
C SER A 231 -0.39 14.62 4.20
N LEU A 232 -0.89 13.40 4.40
CA LEU A 232 -1.32 12.90 5.70
C LEU A 232 -0.12 12.66 6.64
N ILE A 233 1.01 12.13 6.12
CA ILE A 233 2.24 12.01 6.91
C ILE A 233 2.70 13.39 7.38
N LYS A 234 2.77 14.38 6.48
CA LYS A 234 3.13 15.77 6.81
C LYS A 234 2.24 16.35 7.92
N PHE A 235 0.94 16.06 7.88
CA PHE A 235 -0.02 16.61 8.82
C PHE A 235 0.07 15.95 10.21
N TYR A 236 0.05 14.61 10.28
CA TYR A 236 -0.01 13.87 11.54
C TYR A 236 1.35 13.63 12.19
N PHE A 237 2.42 13.67 11.39
CA PHE A 237 3.78 13.35 11.84
C PHE A 237 4.73 14.50 11.49
N PRO A 238 4.58 15.68 12.14
CA PRO A 238 5.46 16.82 11.90
C PRO A 238 6.91 16.50 12.28
N GLY A 239 7.84 17.34 11.83
CA GLY A 239 9.28 17.12 12.00
C GLY A 239 9.85 16.18 10.95
N THR A 240 9.30 16.17 9.74
CA THR A 240 9.86 15.44 8.59
C THR A 240 10.29 16.40 7.50
N VAL A 241 11.05 15.91 6.51
CA VAL A 241 11.39 16.69 5.31
C VAL A 241 10.15 17.14 4.52
N LEU A 242 8.99 16.52 4.75
CA LEU A 242 7.74 16.90 4.08
C LEU A 242 7.25 18.27 4.54
N ASP A 243 7.66 18.75 5.71
CA ASP A 243 7.25 20.06 6.24
C ASP A 243 7.72 21.20 5.34
N SER A 244 8.91 21.08 4.76
CA SER A 244 9.46 22.03 3.78
C SER A 244 8.97 21.82 2.35
N MET A 245 8.20 20.75 2.08
CA MET A 245 7.69 20.47 0.74
C MET A 245 6.32 21.10 0.49
N ASP A 246 6.15 21.69 -0.69
CA ASP A 246 4.85 22.12 -1.18
C ASP A 246 4.11 20.94 -1.83
N LEU A 247 3.48 20.10 -1.00
CA LEU A 247 2.70 18.96 -1.48
C LEU A 247 1.36 19.43 -2.08
N PRO A 248 0.88 18.80 -3.17
CA PRO A 248 -0.28 19.30 -3.90
C PRO A 248 -1.58 19.16 -3.11
N ILE A 249 -1.70 18.19 -2.21
CA ILE A 249 -2.88 18.02 -1.36
C ILE A 249 -2.64 18.73 -0.03
N LYS A 250 -3.57 19.59 0.39
CA LYS A 250 -3.52 20.27 1.69
C LYS A 250 -4.48 19.62 2.66
N VAL A 251 -3.98 19.26 3.85
CA VAL A 251 -4.79 18.76 4.94
C VAL A 251 -4.85 19.85 6.01
N LYS A 252 -6.06 20.19 6.47
CA LYS A 252 -6.28 21.11 7.59
C LYS A 252 -7.24 20.48 8.58
N GLY A 253 -7.10 20.82 9.86
CA GLY A 253 -7.97 20.29 10.91
C GLY A 253 -7.20 19.98 12.17
N ASP A 254 -7.77 19.07 12.94
CA ASP A 254 -7.17 18.44 14.11
C ASP A 254 -7.32 16.91 14.01
N ASP A 255 -6.97 16.19 15.09
CA ASP A 255 -7.02 14.73 15.15
C ASP A 255 -8.44 14.15 15.02
N LEU A 256 -9.49 14.96 15.25
CA LEU A 256 -10.89 14.54 15.22
C LEU A 256 -11.58 14.95 13.92
N PHE A 257 -11.21 16.08 13.34
CA PHE A 257 -11.86 16.65 12.15
C PHE A 257 -10.83 17.14 11.13
N ILE A 258 -10.59 16.31 10.11
CA ILE A 258 -9.77 16.71 8.96
C ILE A 258 -10.60 17.16 7.76
N LYS A 259 -10.08 18.14 7.04
CA LYS A 259 -10.54 18.57 5.72
C LYS A 259 -9.38 18.42 4.73
N VAL A 260 -9.61 17.65 3.68
CA VAL A 260 -8.65 17.44 2.58
C VAL A 260 -9.03 18.38 1.44
N PHE A 261 -8.08 19.24 1.05
CA PHE A 261 -8.22 20.17 -0.05
C PHE A 261 -7.28 19.73 -1.18
N VAL A 262 -7.85 19.57 -2.37
CA VAL A 262 -7.11 19.31 -3.60
C VAL A 262 -7.29 20.53 -4.48
N PRO A 263 -6.23 21.31 -4.77
CA PRO A 263 -6.28 22.37 -5.76
C PRO A 263 -6.72 21.78 -7.09
N VAL A 264 -7.75 22.38 -7.69
CA VAL A 264 -8.21 22.07 -9.05
C VAL A 264 -7.46 22.95 -10.03
#